data_AF-A0A078J0L6-F1
#
_entry.id   AF-A0A078J0L6-F1
#
_cell.length_a   1.000
_cell.length_b   1.000
_cell.length_c   1.000
_cell.angle_alpha   90.00
_cell.angle_beta   90.00
_cell.angle_gamma   90.00
#
_symmetry.space_group_name_H-M   'P 1'
#
loop_
_entity.id
_entity.type
_entity.pdbx_description
1 polymer ?
#
loop_
_entity_poly.entity_id
_entity_poly.type
_entity_poly.pdbx_seq_one_letter_code
_entity_poly.pdbx_strand_id
1 'polypeptide(L)'
;MERYVYKRRNDGINILDLGKTLEKLYMAARVIVAIENPQDIIVQSARPYGQRAVLKFAQYTGANAIAGRHTPGTFTNQMQTSFSEPRLLILTDPRTDHQPIKEGALGNIPIIAFCDTDSPMRFVDIGIPANNKGKHSIGCLFWILARMVLQMRGTIRPGQKWDVMMDLFFYREPEEAKQLEDEEAAPQADFAAPEYGVSGGDQWTTAGIPDASWTGEAQQPISAAPAADGWDTAVPPPAAVPAAGWD
;
A
#
# COMPACT_ATOMS: atom_id res chain seq x y z
N MET A 1 -5.85 16.40 26.50
CA MET A 1 -6.18 16.96 25.17
C MET A 1 -6.86 18.33 25.21
N GLU A 2 -7.50 18.74 26.31
CA GLU A 2 -8.27 19.99 26.45
C GLU A 2 -7.63 21.26 25.84
N ARG A 3 -6.31 21.49 26.04
CA ARG A 3 -5.58 22.64 25.46
C ARG A 3 -5.65 22.79 23.93
N TYR A 4 -6.02 21.73 23.21
CA TYR A 4 -6.19 21.71 21.75
C TYR A 4 -7.65 21.81 21.30
N VAL A 5 -8.60 21.88 22.24
CA VAL A 5 -10.01 22.17 21.93
C VAL A 5 -10.16 23.68 21.74
N TYR A 6 -10.80 24.08 20.64
CA TYR A 6 -11.12 25.47 20.35
C TYR A 6 -12.44 25.87 21.02
N LYS A 7 -13.50 25.07 20.82
CA LYS A 7 -14.80 25.24 21.49
C LYS A 7 -15.58 23.93 21.51
N ARG A 8 -16.55 23.81 22.41
CA ARG A 8 -17.53 22.72 22.39
C ARG A 8 -18.82 23.19 21.68
N ARG A 9 -19.37 22.37 20.79
CA ARG A 9 -20.67 22.62 20.14
C ARG A 9 -21.80 22.20 21.08
N ASN A 10 -23.00 22.75 20.88
CA ASN A 10 -24.18 22.44 21.70
C ASN A 10 -24.49 20.92 21.73
N ASP A 11 -24.21 20.21 20.64
CA ASP A 11 -24.37 18.74 20.52
C ASP A 11 -23.31 17.94 21.29
N GLY A 12 -22.53 18.59 22.16
CA GLY A 12 -21.50 17.97 22.99
C GLY A 12 -20.17 17.67 22.29
N ILE A 13 -20.10 17.77 20.95
CA ILE A 13 -18.89 17.54 20.14
C ILE A 13 -17.86 18.66 20.38
N ASN A 14 -16.62 18.26 20.67
CA ASN A 14 -15.48 19.18 20.79
C ASN A 14 -14.91 19.51 19.40
N ILE A 15 -14.72 20.79 19.11
CA ILE A 15 -14.05 21.26 17.90
C ILE A 15 -12.58 21.46 18.22
N LEU A 16 -11.70 20.80 17.46
CA LEU A 16 -10.25 20.94 17.57
C LEU A 16 -9.75 22.24 16.92
N ASP A 17 -8.69 22.79 17.49
CA ASP A 17 -8.00 23.98 16.99
C ASP A 17 -7.04 23.61 15.84
N LEU A 18 -7.45 23.92 14.60
CA LEU A 18 -6.68 23.60 13.40
C LEU A 18 -5.32 24.33 13.34
N GLY A 19 -5.17 25.49 13.99
CA GLY A 19 -3.88 26.18 14.08
C GLY A 19 -2.88 25.35 14.87
N LYS A 20 -3.29 24.84 16.04
CA LYS A 20 -2.48 23.93 16.87
C LYS A 20 -2.26 22.57 16.22
N THR A 21 -3.22 22.05 15.45
CA THR A 21 -3.02 20.86 14.60
C THR A 21 -1.90 21.10 13.58
N LEU A 22 -1.92 22.23 12.89
CA LEU A 22 -0.91 22.57 11.89
C LEU A 22 0.49 22.75 12.50
N GLU A 23 0.60 23.44 13.65
CA GLU A 23 1.85 23.54 14.41
C GLU A 23 2.42 22.16 14.78
N LYS A 24 1.54 21.24 15.23
CA LYS A 24 1.95 19.88 15.59
C LYS A 24 2.31 19.01 14.38
N LEU A 25 1.65 19.20 13.24
CA LEU A 25 2.05 18.58 11.97
C LEU A 25 3.44 19.05 11.52
N TYR A 26 3.74 20.36 11.59
CA TYR A 26 5.08 20.87 11.30
C TYR A 26 6.15 20.35 12.27
N MET A 27 5.83 20.25 13.56
CA MET A 27 6.72 19.67 14.57
C MET A 27 7.02 18.19 14.26
N ALA A 28 5.99 17.39 13.97
CA ALA A 28 6.13 15.99 13.61
C ALA A 28 6.92 15.79 12.30
N ALA A 29 6.62 16.57 11.26
CA ALA A 29 7.34 16.51 9.98
C ALA A 29 8.83 16.80 10.15
N ARG A 30 9.22 17.78 10.97
CA ARG A 30 10.63 18.07 11.27
C ARG A 30 11.33 16.90 11.96
N VAL A 31 10.67 16.23 12.90
CA VAL A 31 11.24 15.05 13.58
C VAL A 31 11.40 13.86 12.62
N ILE A 32 10.43 13.63 11.73
CA ILE A 32 10.49 12.58 10.68
C ILE A 32 11.63 12.86 9.68
N VAL A 33 11.87 14.13 9.33
CA VAL A 33 12.92 14.53 8.39
C VAL A 33 14.31 14.49 9.03
N ALA A 34 14.41 14.69 10.34
CA ALA A 34 15.68 14.61 11.07
C ALA A 34 16.24 13.17 11.18
N ILE A 35 15.47 12.16 10.79
CA ILE A 35 15.91 10.76 10.71
C ILE A 35 16.45 10.52 9.30
N GLU A 36 17.75 10.23 9.23
CA GLU A 36 18.51 10.01 7.99
C GLU A 36 17.95 8.81 7.18
N ASN A 37 17.77 7.67 7.85
CA ASN A 37 17.22 6.45 7.25
C ASN A 37 15.68 6.44 7.40
N PRO A 38 14.90 6.58 6.32
CA PRO A 38 13.44 6.57 6.44
C PRO A 38 12.88 5.20 6.85
N GLN A 39 13.58 4.11 6.52
CA GLN A 39 13.15 2.72 6.82
C GLN A 39 13.12 2.41 8.32
N ASP A 40 13.90 3.15 9.13
CA ASP A 40 13.91 3.05 10.59
C ASP A 40 12.63 3.63 11.23
N ILE A 41 11.72 4.22 10.44
CA ILE A 41 10.44 4.75 10.88
C ILE A 41 9.37 3.68 10.63
N ILE A 42 8.66 3.27 11.68
CA ILE A 42 7.49 2.39 11.55
C ILE A 42 6.22 3.22 11.71
N VAL A 43 5.33 3.05 10.74
CA VAL A 43 3.99 3.65 10.73
C VAL A 43 2.96 2.54 10.88
N GLN A 44 2.00 2.70 11.78
CA GLN A 44 1.10 1.62 12.15
C GLN A 44 -0.35 2.07 12.37
N SER A 45 -1.27 1.20 11.97
CA SER A 45 -2.72 1.36 12.19
C SER A 45 -3.41 0.01 12.39
N ALA A 46 -3.92 -0.26 13.59
CA ALA A 46 -4.83 -1.39 13.78
C ALA A 46 -6.22 -1.13 13.16
N ARG A 47 -6.63 0.14 13.03
CA ARG A 47 -7.93 0.51 12.46
C ARG A 47 -7.98 0.28 10.95
N PRO A 48 -9.03 -0.36 10.39
CA PRO A 48 -9.21 -0.53 8.95
C PRO A 48 -9.07 0.79 8.16
N TYR A 49 -9.70 1.85 8.67
CA TYR A 49 -9.69 3.17 8.05
C TYR A 49 -8.30 3.79 7.85
N GLY A 50 -7.30 3.39 8.66
CA GLY A 50 -5.93 3.87 8.54
C GLY A 50 -5.01 2.96 7.73
N GLN A 51 -5.36 1.70 7.47
CA GLN A 51 -4.46 0.71 6.83
C GLN A 51 -3.96 1.20 5.47
N ARG A 52 -4.87 1.64 4.59
CA ARG A 52 -4.51 2.16 3.26
C ARG A 52 -3.69 3.45 3.34
N ALA A 53 -4.01 4.34 4.27
CA ALA A 53 -3.27 5.59 4.48
C ALA A 53 -1.82 5.32 4.95
N VAL A 54 -1.63 4.37 5.85
CA VAL A 54 -0.31 3.94 6.35
C VAL A 54 0.53 3.28 5.26
N LEU A 55 -0.05 2.36 4.47
CA LEU A 55 0.65 1.73 3.35
C LEU A 55 1.08 2.76 2.29
N LYS A 56 0.22 3.73 1.97
CA LYS A 56 0.56 4.81 1.04
C LYS A 56 1.58 5.79 1.62
N PHE A 57 1.50 6.12 2.90
CA PHE A 57 2.51 6.92 3.56
C PHE A 57 3.90 6.27 3.49
N ALA A 58 4.00 4.98 3.81
CA ALA A 58 5.22 4.19 3.66
C ALA A 58 5.75 4.20 2.22
N GLN A 59 4.89 3.91 1.24
CA GLN A 59 5.25 3.90 -0.19
C GLN A 59 5.91 5.21 -0.66
N TYR A 60 5.42 6.37 -0.21
CA TYR A 60 5.96 7.66 -0.63
C TYR A 60 7.10 8.20 0.22
N THR A 61 7.16 7.88 1.51
CA THR A 61 8.19 8.40 2.43
C THR A 61 9.41 7.49 2.60
N GLY A 62 9.33 6.24 2.13
CA GLY A 62 10.33 5.21 2.36
C GLY A 62 10.35 4.67 3.79
N ALA A 63 9.25 4.84 4.53
CA ALA A 63 9.07 4.28 5.87
C ALA A 63 8.51 2.85 5.81
N ASN A 64 8.65 2.09 6.89
CA ASN A 64 8.06 0.76 7.01
C ASN A 64 6.61 0.86 7.57
N ALA A 65 5.73 -0.05 7.16
CA ALA A 65 4.30 -0.01 7.49
C ALA A 65 3.81 -1.32 8.11
N ILE A 66 3.19 -1.22 9.29
CA ILE A 66 2.43 -2.31 9.92
C ILE A 66 0.94 -2.00 9.80
N ALA A 67 0.30 -2.54 8.77
CA ALA A 67 -1.14 -2.41 8.56
C ALA A 67 -1.88 -3.55 9.27
N GLY A 68 -2.87 -3.19 10.10
CA GLY A 68 -3.70 -4.16 10.82
C GLY A 68 -3.14 -4.54 12.19
N ARG A 69 -3.38 -5.78 12.60
CA ARG A 69 -3.15 -6.25 13.97
C ARG A 69 -1.65 -6.22 14.33
N HIS A 70 -1.29 -5.46 15.37
CA HIS A 70 0.04 -5.58 16.00
C HIS A 70 0.29 -7.00 16.50
N THR A 71 1.46 -7.54 16.23
CA THR A 71 1.93 -8.78 16.87
C THR A 71 2.65 -8.42 18.15
N PRO A 72 2.15 -8.81 19.34
CA PRO A 72 2.84 -8.51 20.59
C PRO A 72 4.24 -9.12 20.60
N GLY A 73 5.24 -8.30 20.92
CA GLY A 73 6.66 -8.67 20.87
C GLY A 73 7.43 -8.10 19.67
N THR A 74 6.76 -7.49 18.67
CA THR A 74 7.43 -6.92 17.49
C THR A 74 8.53 -5.89 17.82
N PHE A 75 8.45 -5.17 18.94
CA PHE A 75 9.54 -4.26 19.38
C PHE A 75 10.33 -4.74 20.61
N THR A 76 10.03 -5.91 21.18
CA THR A 76 10.66 -6.38 22.44
C THR A 76 11.21 -7.80 22.38
N ASN A 77 10.79 -8.63 21.44
CA ASN A 77 11.20 -10.03 21.34
C ASN A 77 12.14 -10.26 20.15
N GLN A 78 13.45 -10.12 20.42
CA GLN A 78 14.54 -10.32 19.45
C GLN A 78 14.56 -11.72 18.79
N MET A 79 13.84 -12.71 19.34
CA MET A 79 13.75 -14.06 18.74
C MET A 79 12.66 -14.18 17.65
N GLN A 80 11.77 -13.19 17.49
CA GLN A 80 10.76 -13.21 16.43
C GLN A 80 11.34 -12.75 15.09
N THR A 81 10.92 -13.39 14.00
CA THR A 81 11.29 -12.96 12.64
C THR A 81 10.72 -11.60 12.25
N SER A 82 9.60 -11.21 12.87
CA SER A 82 8.96 -9.90 12.76
C SER A 82 9.45 -8.88 13.81
N PHE A 83 10.65 -9.09 14.36
CA PHE A 83 11.27 -8.15 15.27
C PHE A 83 11.78 -6.91 14.53
N SER A 84 11.64 -5.73 15.14
CA SER A 84 12.10 -4.46 14.59
C SER A 84 12.41 -3.46 15.69
N GLU A 85 13.47 -2.68 15.52
CA GLU A 85 13.88 -1.61 16.44
C GLU A 85 13.74 -0.25 15.71
N PRO A 86 12.52 0.28 15.54
CA PRO A 86 12.33 1.56 14.86
C PRO A 86 12.87 2.72 15.70
N ARG A 87 13.49 3.70 15.04
CA ARG A 87 13.93 4.96 15.66
C ARG A 87 12.77 5.95 15.90
N LEU A 88 11.61 5.70 15.29
CA LEU A 88 10.40 6.50 15.45
C LEU A 88 9.16 5.66 15.14
N LEU A 89 8.14 5.78 15.99
CA LEU A 89 6.84 5.14 15.80
C LEU A 89 5.76 6.19 15.51
N ILE A 90 4.98 5.98 14.45
CA ILE A 90 3.85 6.84 14.06
C ILE A 90 2.54 6.04 14.11
N LEU A 91 1.58 6.47 14.92
CA LEU A 91 0.34 5.74 15.22
C LEU A 91 -0.94 6.50 14.84
N THR A 92 -1.99 5.75 14.51
CA THR A 92 -3.28 6.32 14.11
C THR A 92 -4.24 6.63 15.25
N ASP A 93 -4.26 5.79 16.28
CA ASP A 93 -5.08 6.02 17.46
C ASP A 93 -4.42 5.34 18.67
N PRO A 94 -3.95 6.10 19.68
CA PRO A 94 -3.28 5.52 20.84
C PRO A 94 -4.22 4.68 21.72
N ARG A 95 -5.54 4.67 21.46
CA ARG A 95 -6.50 3.78 22.14
C ARG A 95 -6.50 2.37 21.54
N THR A 96 -6.57 2.24 20.21
CA THR A 96 -6.47 0.92 19.54
C THR A 96 -5.04 0.43 19.53
N ASP A 97 -4.10 1.32 19.20
CA ASP A 97 -2.68 1.03 19.02
C ASP A 97 -1.93 1.11 20.38
N HIS A 98 -2.60 0.78 21.50
CA HIS A 98 -2.00 0.90 22.84
C HIS A 98 -0.92 -0.16 23.15
N GLN A 99 -0.93 -1.29 22.43
CA GLN A 99 0.08 -2.34 22.56
C GLN A 99 1.45 -1.89 22.03
N PRO A 100 1.58 -1.42 20.77
CA PRO A 100 2.85 -0.89 20.27
C PRO A 100 3.32 0.34 21.06
N ILE A 101 2.43 1.13 21.68
CA ILE A 101 2.83 2.20 22.62
C ILE A 101 3.57 1.67 23.84
N LYS A 102 3.04 0.61 24.47
CA LYS A 102 3.70 0.01 25.65
C LYS A 102 5.04 -0.62 25.28
N GLU A 103 5.11 -1.30 24.14
CA GLU A 103 6.35 -1.91 23.65
C GLU A 103 7.38 -0.83 23.26
N GLY A 104 6.95 0.24 22.58
CA GLY A 104 7.82 1.40 22.28
C GLY A 104 8.35 2.09 23.52
N ALA A 105 7.52 2.27 24.56
CA ALA A 105 7.94 2.82 25.84
C ALA A 105 8.95 1.94 26.59
N LEU A 106 8.94 0.61 26.40
CA LEU A 106 9.96 -0.30 26.93
C LEU A 106 11.25 -0.25 26.10
N GLY A 107 11.15 -0.08 24.78
CA GLY A 107 12.28 0.04 23.86
C GLY A 107 12.92 1.43 23.77
N ASN A 108 12.45 2.42 24.54
CA ASN A 108 12.83 3.84 24.44
C ASN A 108 12.61 4.46 23.05
N ILE A 109 11.59 3.98 22.33
CA ILE A 109 11.24 4.43 20.98
C ILE A 109 10.33 5.67 21.11
N PRO A 110 10.66 6.81 20.47
CA PRO A 110 9.83 8.01 20.51
C PRO A 110 8.55 7.83 19.68
N ILE A 111 7.43 8.37 20.19
CA ILE A 111 6.08 8.09 19.67
C ILE A 111 5.36 9.36 19.23
N ILE A 112 4.97 9.38 17.95
CA ILE A 112 4.04 10.35 17.36
C ILE A 112 2.68 9.66 17.18
N ALA A 113 1.59 10.30 17.58
CA ALA A 113 0.25 9.73 17.38
C ALA A 113 -0.79 10.78 16.99
N PHE A 114 -1.75 10.39 16.15
CA PHE A 114 -2.97 11.16 15.92
C PHE A 114 -3.95 10.94 17.09
N CYS A 115 -4.25 12.02 17.82
CA CYS A 115 -5.02 11.98 19.05
C CYS A 115 -6.31 12.80 18.90
N ASP A 116 -7.47 12.14 19.05
CA ASP A 116 -8.75 12.82 19.27
C ASP A 116 -8.88 13.28 20.73
N THR A 117 -9.92 14.05 21.05
CA THR A 117 -10.17 14.65 22.38
C THR A 117 -10.33 13.62 23.50
N ASP A 118 -10.78 12.41 23.19
CA ASP A 118 -10.91 11.26 24.09
C ASP A 118 -9.72 10.28 24.02
N SER A 119 -8.71 10.55 23.20
CA SER A 119 -7.53 9.69 23.06
C SER A 119 -6.55 9.86 24.22
N PRO A 120 -6.03 8.78 24.83
CA PRO A 120 -5.04 8.86 25.90
C PRO A 120 -3.68 9.32 25.34
N MET A 121 -3.03 10.28 26.02
CA MET A 121 -1.68 10.76 25.68
C MET A 121 -0.58 10.11 26.54
N ARG A 122 -0.82 8.94 27.12
CA ARG A 122 0.19 8.27 27.96
C ARG A 122 1.26 7.66 27.05
N PHE A 123 2.53 7.98 27.30
CA PHE A 123 3.68 7.55 26.49
C PHE A 123 3.61 8.02 25.02
N VAL A 124 2.96 9.16 24.75
CA VAL A 124 2.96 9.80 23.42
C VAL A 124 3.69 11.13 23.54
N ASP A 125 4.85 11.25 22.89
CA ASP A 125 5.69 12.45 22.95
C ASP A 125 5.09 13.58 22.09
N ILE A 126 4.65 13.24 20.87
CA ILE A 126 4.05 14.19 19.92
C ILE A 126 2.64 13.73 19.57
N GLY A 127 1.69 14.13 20.41
CA GLY A 127 0.26 14.04 20.10
C GLY A 127 -0.16 15.14 19.11
N ILE A 128 -0.54 14.75 17.90
CA ILE A 128 -1.13 15.62 16.88
C ILE A 128 -2.65 15.65 17.12
N PRO A 129 -3.26 16.79 17.48
CA PRO A 129 -4.70 16.87 17.72
C PRO A 129 -5.48 16.70 16.42
N ALA A 130 -6.20 15.59 16.29
CA ALA A 130 -6.83 15.20 15.04
C ALA A 130 -8.03 14.26 15.24
N ASN A 131 -8.98 14.25 14.29
CA ASN A 131 -10.06 13.26 14.28
C ASN A 131 -9.52 11.91 13.74
N ASN A 132 -9.46 10.89 14.60
CA ASN A 132 -8.97 9.55 14.28
C ASN A 132 -10.11 8.50 14.06
N LYS A 133 -11.36 8.97 13.89
CA LYS A 133 -12.55 8.12 13.68
C LYS A 133 -13.08 8.18 12.24
N GLY A 134 -12.92 9.31 11.53
CA GLY A 134 -13.42 9.50 10.16
C GLY A 134 -12.47 9.01 9.07
N LYS A 135 -12.99 8.23 8.09
CA LYS A 135 -12.21 7.65 6.96
C LYS A 135 -11.37 8.68 6.18
N HIS A 136 -11.97 9.83 5.86
CA HIS A 136 -11.29 10.92 5.15
C HIS A 136 -10.29 11.70 6.01
N SER A 137 -10.52 11.79 7.33
CA SER A 137 -9.65 12.56 8.24
C SER A 137 -8.26 11.92 8.34
N ILE A 138 -8.20 10.62 8.58
CA ILE A 138 -6.93 9.88 8.72
C ILE A 138 -6.11 9.96 7.42
N GLY A 139 -6.73 9.69 6.26
CA GLY A 139 -6.03 9.77 4.98
C GLY A 139 -5.55 11.19 4.63
N CYS A 140 -6.35 12.22 4.93
CA CYS A 140 -5.95 13.62 4.74
C CYS A 140 -4.73 13.99 5.60
N LEU A 141 -4.71 13.58 6.88
CA LEU A 141 -3.60 13.84 7.80
C LEU A 141 -2.30 13.17 7.35
N PHE A 142 -2.34 11.91 6.95
CA PHE A 142 -1.17 11.23 6.39
C PHE A 142 -0.72 11.84 5.06
N TRP A 143 -1.65 12.24 4.18
CA TRP A 143 -1.31 12.91 2.93
C TRP A 143 -0.61 14.25 3.17
N ILE A 144 -1.13 15.09 4.09
CA ILE A 144 -0.48 16.35 4.47
C ILE A 144 0.89 16.08 5.10
N LEU A 145 1.00 15.11 6.01
CA LEU A 145 2.26 14.76 6.67
C LEU A 145 3.31 14.26 5.65
N ALA A 146 2.94 13.37 4.74
CA ALA A 146 3.82 12.87 3.68
C ALA A 146 4.29 14.00 2.77
N ARG A 147 3.37 14.88 2.34
CA ARG A 147 3.70 16.05 1.53
C ARG A 147 4.68 16.99 2.24
N MET A 148 4.48 17.25 3.53
CA MET A 148 5.39 18.08 4.33
C MET A 148 6.78 17.45 4.43
N VAL A 149 6.87 16.14 4.68
CA VAL A 149 8.15 15.40 4.77
C VAL A 149 8.89 15.43 3.42
N LEU A 150 8.22 15.17 2.31
CA LEU A 150 8.79 15.22 0.96
C LEU A 150 9.21 16.63 0.54
N GLN A 151 8.47 17.65 0.95
CA GLN A 151 8.83 19.05 0.71
C GLN A 151 10.06 19.48 1.53
N MET A 152 10.15 19.05 2.80
CA MET A 152 11.32 19.32 3.65
C MET A 152 12.57 18.53 3.22
N ARG A 153 12.41 17.32 2.67
CA ARG A 153 13.51 16.54 2.05
C ARG A 153 13.91 17.06 0.66
N GLY A 154 13.26 18.10 0.14
CA GLY A 154 13.56 18.70 -1.17
C GLY A 154 13.10 17.88 -2.39
N THR A 155 12.41 16.76 -2.19
CA THR A 155 11.87 15.91 -3.27
C THR A 155 10.74 16.62 -4.02
N ILE A 156 9.95 17.44 -3.31
CA ILE A 156 8.89 18.29 -3.88
C ILE A 156 9.24 19.75 -3.64
N ARG A 157 9.17 20.59 -4.67
CA ARG A 157 9.45 22.02 -4.54
C ARG A 157 8.31 22.73 -3.78
N PRO A 158 8.62 23.70 -2.88
CA PRO A 158 7.60 24.53 -2.26
C PRO A 158 6.78 25.27 -3.34
N GLY A 159 5.45 25.25 -3.20
CA GLY A 159 4.51 25.86 -4.15
C GLY A 159 4.04 24.93 -5.28
N GLN A 160 4.75 23.85 -5.59
CA GLN A 160 4.25 22.83 -6.52
C GLN A 160 3.09 22.04 -5.86
N LYS A 161 2.07 21.70 -6.67
CA LYS A 161 1.07 20.71 -6.27
C LYS A 161 1.74 19.34 -6.22
N TRP A 162 1.33 18.49 -5.29
CA TRP A 162 1.77 17.10 -5.30
C TRP A 162 0.85 16.33 -6.25
N ASP A 163 1.43 15.62 -7.22
CA ASP A 163 0.67 14.92 -8.26
C ASP A 163 -0.14 13.73 -7.70
N VAL A 164 0.22 13.24 -6.52
CA VAL A 164 -0.52 12.21 -5.79
C VAL A 164 -1.77 12.82 -5.17
N MET A 165 -2.94 12.39 -5.64
CA MET A 165 -4.23 12.82 -5.13
C MET A 165 -4.50 12.25 -3.72
N MET A 166 -5.13 13.05 -2.85
CA MET A 166 -5.44 12.69 -1.46
C MET A 166 -6.30 11.42 -1.36
N ASP A 167 -7.22 11.21 -2.29
CA ASP A 167 -8.17 10.10 -2.28
C ASP A 167 -7.49 8.72 -2.38
N LEU A 168 -6.23 8.68 -2.85
CA LEU A 168 -5.42 7.47 -2.83
C LEU A 168 -5.17 6.95 -1.40
N PHE A 169 -5.08 7.85 -0.41
CA PHE A 169 -4.89 7.54 1.01
C PHE A 169 -6.18 7.18 1.74
N PHE A 170 -7.35 7.47 1.16
CA PHE A 170 -8.62 7.14 1.81
C PHE A 170 -8.86 5.63 1.83
N TYR A 171 -9.47 5.19 2.92
CA TYR A 171 -10.07 3.86 2.99
C TYR A 171 -11.23 3.77 1.99
N ARG A 172 -11.12 2.84 1.05
CA ARG A 172 -12.23 2.41 0.19
C ARG A 172 -12.92 1.23 0.86
N GLU A 173 -14.24 1.23 0.85
CA GLU A 173 -14.99 0.07 1.31
C GLU A 173 -14.85 -1.07 0.29
N PRO A 174 -14.83 -2.36 0.70
CA PRO A 174 -14.53 -3.47 -0.20
C PRO A 174 -15.58 -3.68 -1.31
N GLU A 175 -16.77 -3.09 -1.16
CA GLU A 175 -17.82 -3.06 -2.19
C GLU A 175 -17.57 -1.95 -3.22
N GLU A 176 -17.28 -0.73 -2.77
CA GLU A 176 -16.84 0.39 -3.63
C GLU A 176 -15.55 0.04 -4.39
N ALA A 177 -14.63 -0.68 -3.75
CA ALA A 177 -13.37 -1.11 -4.36
C ALA A 177 -13.63 -2.10 -5.51
N LYS A 178 -14.52 -3.08 -5.33
CA LYS A 178 -14.91 -4.02 -6.39
C LYS A 178 -15.64 -3.31 -7.53
N GLN A 179 -16.60 -2.43 -7.23
CA GLN A 179 -17.31 -1.67 -8.26
C GLN A 179 -16.35 -0.83 -9.12
N LEU A 180 -15.35 -0.20 -8.49
CA LEU A 180 -14.30 0.54 -9.21
C LEU A 180 -13.31 -0.37 -9.95
N GLU A 181 -12.99 -1.55 -9.43
CA GLU A 181 -12.17 -2.55 -10.13
C GLU A 181 -12.91 -3.15 -11.33
N ASP A 182 -14.22 -3.37 -11.22
CA ASP A 182 -15.12 -3.79 -12.30
C ASP A 182 -15.28 -2.68 -13.36
N GLU A 183 -15.35 -1.40 -12.97
CA GLU A 183 -15.34 -0.24 -13.88
C GLU A 183 -13.96 0.00 -14.53
N GLU A 184 -12.84 -0.09 -13.79
CA GLU A 184 -11.48 0.05 -14.34
C GLU A 184 -11.08 -1.13 -15.23
N ALA A 185 -11.65 -2.33 -15.02
CA ALA A 185 -11.51 -3.47 -15.93
C ALA A 185 -12.41 -3.38 -17.17
N ALA A 186 -13.42 -2.50 -17.16
CA ALA A 186 -14.37 -2.30 -18.26
C ALA A 186 -13.97 -1.15 -19.23
N PRO A 187 -12.72 -1.11 -19.73
CA PRO A 187 -12.54 -0.66 -21.11
C PRO A 187 -11.46 -1.45 -21.88
N GLN A 188 -11.76 -2.66 -22.35
CA GLN A 188 -11.03 -3.25 -23.50
C GLN A 188 -11.84 -4.25 -24.33
N ALA A 189 -13.08 -3.87 -24.68
CA ALA A 189 -13.93 -4.64 -25.59
C ALA A 189 -14.77 -3.73 -26.51
N ASP A 190 -14.09 -2.84 -27.25
CA ASP A 190 -14.55 -2.39 -28.59
C ASP A 190 -13.44 -1.60 -29.31
N PHE A 191 -12.58 -2.33 -30.02
CA PHE A 191 -11.80 -1.80 -31.13
C PHE A 191 -11.94 -2.74 -32.34
N ALA A 192 -13.19 -3.12 -32.63
CA ALA A 192 -13.55 -3.68 -33.92
C ALA A 192 -13.30 -2.61 -35.00
N ALA A 193 -12.68 -3.01 -36.11
CA ALA A 193 -12.24 -2.09 -37.16
C ALA A 193 -13.42 -1.33 -37.81
N PRO A 194 -13.22 -0.08 -38.29
CA PRO A 194 -14.28 0.71 -38.90
C PRO A 194 -14.72 0.08 -40.23
N GLU A 195 -15.97 -0.38 -40.27
CA GLU A 195 -16.61 -0.94 -41.46
C GLU A 195 -16.95 0.17 -42.47
N TYR A 196 -16.06 0.39 -43.44
CA TYR A 196 -16.27 1.33 -44.54
C TYR A 196 -17.09 0.68 -45.67
N GLY A 197 -18.41 0.74 -45.54
CA GLY A 197 -19.32 0.38 -46.63
C GLY A 197 -19.25 1.40 -47.77
N VAL A 198 -18.79 0.98 -48.96
CA VAL A 198 -18.96 1.74 -50.21
C VAL A 198 -19.98 1.02 -51.08
N SER A 199 -20.97 1.78 -51.55
CA SER A 199 -22.19 1.29 -52.19
C SER A 199 -22.05 1.00 -53.69
N GLY A 200 -22.39 -0.23 -54.07
CA GLY A 200 -23.40 -0.48 -55.11
C GLY A 200 -23.00 -0.45 -56.59
N GLY A 201 -23.07 -1.63 -57.24
CA GLY A 201 -23.56 -1.76 -58.62
C GLY A 201 -22.60 -2.41 -59.64
N ASP A 202 -22.67 -3.74 -59.76
CA ASP A 202 -22.64 -4.56 -61.01
C ASP A 202 -22.32 -6.03 -60.64
N GLN A 203 -23.29 -6.94 -60.49
CA GLN A 203 -24.11 -7.64 -61.50
C GLN A 203 -23.60 -9.07 -61.82
N TRP A 204 -24.04 -10.03 -60.97
CA TRP A 204 -24.53 -11.39 -61.27
C TRP A 204 -23.94 -12.17 -62.49
N THR A 205 -23.38 -13.37 -62.32
CA THR A 205 -24.05 -14.70 -62.44
C THR A 205 -22.97 -15.84 -62.45
N THR A 206 -23.19 -17.16 -62.29
CA THR A 206 -24.27 -18.00 -61.69
C THR A 206 -23.78 -19.47 -61.53
N ALA A 207 -24.09 -20.10 -60.38
CA ALA A 207 -24.15 -21.56 -60.09
C ALA A 207 -22.95 -22.52 -60.35
N GLY A 208 -22.77 -23.52 -59.46
CA GLY A 208 -22.35 -24.88 -59.86
C GLY A 208 -21.29 -25.60 -59.00
N ILE A 209 -21.74 -26.33 -57.97
CA ILE A 209 -21.48 -27.78 -57.66
C ILE A 209 -20.02 -28.34 -57.80
N PRO A 210 -19.51 -29.14 -56.83
CA PRO A 210 -18.12 -29.62 -56.77
C PRO A 210 -17.85 -30.94 -57.54
N ASP A 211 -16.57 -31.30 -57.80
CA ASP A 211 -15.90 -32.53 -57.30
C ASP A 211 -14.40 -32.69 -57.70
N ALA A 212 -13.70 -33.57 -56.97
CA ALA A 212 -12.57 -34.47 -57.28
C ALA A 212 -11.40 -34.12 -58.24
N SER A 213 -10.15 -34.18 -57.70
CA SER A 213 -9.09 -35.18 -58.03
C SER A 213 -7.75 -34.79 -57.33
N TRP A 214 -7.22 -35.54 -56.33
CA TRP A 214 -6.29 -36.71 -56.44
C TRP A 214 -5.08 -36.44 -57.36
N THR A 215 -3.80 -36.71 -57.00
CA THR A 215 -3.20 -37.76 -56.14
C THR A 215 -1.94 -37.24 -55.38
N GLY A 216 -1.40 -37.97 -54.37
CA GLY A 216 -0.14 -37.56 -53.71
C GLY A 216 0.44 -38.34 -52.51
N GLU A 217 -0.10 -39.53 -52.17
CA GLU A 217 0.40 -40.50 -51.15
C GLU A 217 0.51 -40.03 -49.68
N ALA A 218 0.53 -41.03 -48.77
CA ALA A 218 0.13 -40.88 -47.37
C ALA A 218 1.13 -41.51 -46.38
N GLN A 219 1.08 -41.09 -45.11
CA GLN A 219 1.63 -41.83 -43.97
C GLN A 219 0.68 -41.66 -42.75
N GLN A 220 0.59 -42.71 -41.92
CA GLN A 220 -0.49 -43.01 -40.96
C GLN A 220 -0.48 -42.17 -39.66
N PRO A 221 -1.64 -42.08 -38.95
CA PRO A 221 -1.74 -41.38 -37.65
C PRO A 221 -1.20 -42.22 -36.48
N ILE A 222 -0.73 -41.55 -35.43
CA ILE A 222 -0.28 -42.16 -34.16
C ILE A 222 -1.34 -42.02 -33.05
N SER A 223 -1.53 -43.11 -32.30
CA SER A 223 -2.50 -43.26 -31.20
C SER A 223 -1.84 -43.16 -29.81
N ALA A 224 -2.64 -43.17 -28.74
CA ALA A 224 -2.28 -42.65 -27.42
C ALA A 224 -1.75 -43.65 -26.37
N ALA A 225 -0.96 -43.10 -25.42
CA ALA A 225 -0.66 -43.59 -24.04
C ALA A 225 0.23 -44.87 -23.92
N PRO A 226 1.02 -45.06 -22.82
CA PRO A 226 0.54 -45.17 -21.43
C PRO A 226 1.39 -44.40 -20.37
N ALA A 227 1.23 -44.75 -19.08
CA ALA A 227 1.69 -44.00 -17.89
C ALA A 227 2.71 -44.78 -17.00
N ALA A 228 3.12 -44.14 -15.88
CA ALA A 228 4.08 -44.57 -14.83
C ALA A 228 5.58 -44.45 -15.23
N ASP A 229 6.55 -44.14 -14.35
CA ASP A 229 6.65 -44.23 -12.88
C ASP A 229 7.55 -43.13 -12.24
N GLY A 230 7.46 -42.95 -10.91
CA GLY A 230 8.60 -42.54 -10.06
C GLY A 230 8.89 -41.04 -9.81
N TRP A 231 8.56 -40.53 -8.62
CA TRP A 231 9.06 -39.26 -8.06
C TRP A 231 10.18 -39.51 -7.03
N ASP A 232 11.28 -40.15 -7.43
CA ASP A 232 12.46 -40.28 -6.56
C ASP A 232 13.75 -40.46 -7.36
N THR A 233 14.90 -40.12 -6.75
CA THR A 233 16.28 -40.11 -7.33
C THR A 233 16.69 -38.92 -8.20
N ALA A 234 16.64 -37.70 -7.64
CA ALA A 234 17.48 -36.60 -8.12
C ALA A 234 18.94 -36.78 -7.63
N VAL A 235 19.88 -36.93 -8.57
CA VAL A 235 21.32 -37.11 -8.28
C VAL A 235 21.98 -35.79 -7.86
N PRO A 236 22.79 -35.73 -6.79
CA PRO A 236 23.44 -34.50 -6.35
C PRO A 236 24.61 -34.07 -7.26
N PRO A 237 24.89 -32.76 -7.40
CA PRO A 237 25.97 -32.25 -8.24
C PRO A 237 27.36 -32.55 -7.66
N PRO A 238 28.39 -32.78 -8.50
CA PRO A 238 29.73 -33.12 -8.05
C PRO A 238 30.46 -31.93 -7.39
N ALA A 239 31.21 -32.22 -6.33
CA ALA A 239 32.01 -31.24 -5.59
C ALA A 239 33.28 -30.82 -6.34
N ALA A 240 33.70 -29.56 -6.16
CA ALA A 240 34.90 -29.01 -6.77
C ALA A 240 36.18 -29.56 -6.11
N VAL A 241 37.15 -29.98 -6.94
CA VAL A 241 38.52 -30.29 -6.51
C VAL A 241 39.37 -29.02 -6.39
N PRO A 242 40.26 -28.91 -5.39
CA PRO A 242 41.14 -27.75 -5.24
C PRO A 242 42.24 -27.75 -6.31
N ALA A 243 42.45 -26.61 -6.97
CA ALA A 243 43.53 -26.44 -7.92
C ALA A 243 44.88 -26.31 -7.20
N ALA A 244 45.82 -27.22 -7.52
CA ALA A 244 47.22 -27.08 -7.15
C ALA A 244 47.89 -26.02 -8.06
N GLY A 245 48.67 -25.12 -7.46
CA GLY A 245 49.28 -23.99 -8.17
C GLY A 245 50.44 -24.39 -9.08
N TRP A 246 50.71 -23.52 -10.06
CA TRP A 246 51.91 -23.49 -10.90
C TRP A 246 52.50 -22.08 -10.82
N ASP A 247 53.83 -22.01 -10.69
CA ASP A 247 54.74 -20.85 -10.51
C ASP A 247 54.56 -19.99 -9.23
#